data_AF-A0A2V9CF42-F1
#
_entry.id   AF-A0A2V9CF42-F1
#
_cell.length_a   1.000
_cell.length_b   1.000
_cell.length_c   1.000
_cell.angle_alpha   90.00
_cell.angle_beta   90.00
_cell.angle_gamma   90.00
#
_symmetry.space_group_name_H-M   'P 1'
#
loop_
_entity.id
_entity.type
_entity.pdbx_description
1 polymer ?
#
loop_
_entity_poly.entity_id
_entity_poly.type
_entity_poly.pdbx_seq_one_letter_code
_entity_poly.pdbx_strand_id
1 'polypeptide(L)'
;MVLCLAKRQELMKHFELAEWTDFVRGLVEKSARLPMEHHLASGCRKCRHTADLLRKLVTAAYALRCARAVFLLQQPEKIQILCQRACSTTVSANPCPQVSAPSSA
;
A
#
# COMPACT_ATOMS: atom_id res chain seq x y z
N MET A 1 5.78 -44.39 -16.06
CA MET A 1 6.91 -43.52 -15.65
C MET A 1 6.86 -42.09 -16.20
N VAL A 2 6.28 -41.82 -17.38
CA VAL A 2 6.26 -40.48 -18.02
C VAL A 2 5.52 -39.41 -17.19
N LEU A 3 4.46 -39.77 -16.47
CA LEU A 3 3.73 -38.86 -15.57
C LEU A 3 4.55 -38.35 -14.35
N CYS A 4 5.58 -39.08 -13.93
CA CYS A 4 6.44 -38.70 -12.79
C CYS A 4 7.50 -37.65 -13.16
N LEU A 5 7.84 -37.53 -14.45
CA LEU A 5 8.85 -36.58 -14.92
C LEU A 5 8.25 -35.19 -15.18
N ALA A 6 7.03 -35.11 -15.73
CA ALA A 6 6.31 -33.84 -15.90
C ALA A 6 6.08 -33.13 -14.55
N LYS A 7 5.71 -33.90 -13.51
CA LYS A 7 5.49 -33.40 -12.15
C LYS A 7 6.77 -32.87 -11.47
N ARG A 8 7.95 -33.24 -11.97
CA ARG A 8 9.25 -32.82 -11.43
C ARG A 8 9.76 -31.52 -12.05
N GLN A 9 9.34 -31.18 -13.27
CA GLN A 9 9.71 -29.91 -13.92
C GLN A 9 8.97 -28.70 -13.34
N GLU A 10 7.77 -28.87 -12.78
CA GLU A 10 7.04 -27.80 -12.07
C GLU A 10 7.71 -27.37 -10.75
N LEU A 11 8.51 -28.24 -10.13
CA LEU A 11 9.17 -27.95 -8.86
C LEU A 11 10.42 -27.06 -8.97
N MET A 12 10.96 -26.87 -10.17
CA MET A 12 12.25 -26.19 -10.39
C MET A 12 12.20 -25.00 -11.35
N LYS A 13 11.08 -24.77 -12.05
CA LYS A 13 10.93 -23.56 -12.87
C LYS A 13 10.52 -22.39 -11.98
N HIS A 14 11.32 -21.33 -12.03
CA HIS A 14 10.92 -20.05 -11.46
C HIS A 14 9.77 -19.49 -12.29
N PHE A 15 8.80 -18.87 -11.61
CA PHE A 15 7.75 -18.11 -12.27
C PHE A 15 8.28 -16.75 -12.72
N GLU A 16 7.73 -16.25 -13.81
CA GLU A 16 8.03 -14.95 -14.38
C GLU A 16 7.59 -13.82 -13.45
N LEU A 17 8.18 -12.63 -13.64
CA LEU A 17 7.87 -11.46 -12.81
C LEU A 17 6.38 -11.05 -12.91
N ALA A 18 5.79 -11.19 -14.10
CA ALA A 18 4.37 -10.91 -14.33
C ALA A 18 3.48 -11.85 -13.49
N GLU A 19 3.78 -13.15 -13.48
CA GLU A 19 3.07 -14.15 -12.69
C GLU A 19 3.16 -13.83 -11.19
N TRP A 20 4.36 -13.47 -10.69
CA TRP A 20 4.52 -13.05 -9.30
C TRP A 20 3.75 -11.77 -8.98
N THR A 21 3.66 -10.84 -9.93
CA THR A 21 2.91 -9.59 -9.77
C THR A 21 1.43 -9.88 -9.60
N ASP A 22 0.86 -10.72 -10.45
CA ASP A 22 -0.53 -11.13 -10.34
C ASP A 22 -0.77 -11.93 -9.07
N PHE A 23 0.17 -12.78 -8.67
CA PHE A 23 0.10 -13.56 -7.44
C PHE A 23 0.01 -12.67 -6.21
N VAL A 24 0.90 -11.67 -6.07
CA VAL A 24 0.87 -10.77 -4.91
C VAL A 24 -0.34 -9.83 -4.91
N ARG A 25 -0.92 -9.58 -6.08
CA ARG A 25 -2.18 -8.81 -6.23
C ARG A 25 -3.43 -9.67 -6.00
N GLY A 26 -3.28 -10.99 -5.88
CA GLY A 26 -4.40 -11.92 -5.72
C GLY A 26 -5.21 -12.15 -7.00
N LEU A 27 -4.61 -11.92 -8.17
CA LEU A 27 -5.26 -12.04 -9.49
C LEU A 27 -5.05 -13.40 -10.14
N VAL A 28 -4.29 -14.29 -9.51
CA VAL A 28 -3.97 -15.62 -10.04
C VAL A 28 -5.09 -16.61 -9.68
N GLU A 29 -5.52 -17.38 -10.68
CA GLU A 29 -6.48 -18.49 -10.53
C GLU A 29 -5.99 -19.55 -9.53
N LYS A 30 -6.92 -20.24 -8.88
CA LYS A 30 -6.60 -21.25 -7.85
C LYS A 30 -5.62 -22.33 -8.34
N SER A 31 -5.74 -22.75 -9.61
CA SER A 31 -4.88 -23.75 -10.24
C SER A 31 -3.42 -23.32 -10.34
N ALA A 32 -3.17 -22.05 -10.65
CA ALA A 32 -1.82 -21.48 -10.73
C ALA A 32 -1.29 -20.99 -9.37
N ARG A 33 -2.19 -20.68 -8.43
CA ARG A 33 -1.82 -20.23 -7.09
C ARG A 33 -1.14 -21.31 -6.24
N LEU A 34 -1.69 -22.53 -6.23
CA LEU A 34 -1.16 -23.66 -5.46
C LEU A 34 0.31 -23.99 -5.76
N PRO A 35 0.76 -24.12 -7.03
CA PRO A 35 2.16 -24.40 -7.32
C PRO A 35 3.09 -23.24 -6.93
N MET A 36 2.64 -21.98 -7.02
CA MET A 36 3.41 -20.83 -6.57
C MET A 36 3.58 -20.81 -5.04
N GLU A 37 2.52 -21.11 -4.28
CA GLU A 37 2.58 -21.24 -2.82
C GLU A 37 3.50 -22.40 -2.40
N HIS A 38 3.38 -23.55 -3.07
CA HIS A 38 4.26 -24.69 -2.85
C HIS A 38 5.73 -24.35 -3.13
N HIS A 39 6.02 -23.59 -4.20
CA HIS A 39 7.38 -23.17 -4.53
C HIS A 39 7.96 -22.18 -3.50
N LEU A 40 7.13 -21.35 -2.87
CA LEU A 40 7.58 -20.51 -1.76
C LEU A 40 7.81 -21.32 -0.47
N ALA A 41 7.00 -22.36 -0.26
CA ALA A 41 7.12 -23.29 0.87
C ALA A 41 8.35 -24.20 0.75
N SER A 42 8.79 -24.54 -0.47
CA SER A 42 10.02 -25.31 -0.71
C SER A 42 11.31 -24.55 -0.37
N GLY A 43 11.22 -23.24 -0.11
CA GLY A 43 12.34 -22.44 0.39
C GLY A 43 13.17 -21.75 -0.69
N CYS A 44 12.64 -21.57 -1.91
CA CYS A 44 13.37 -20.87 -2.97
C CYS A 44 13.63 -19.38 -2.60
N ARG A 45 14.90 -19.04 -2.32
CA ARG A 45 15.31 -17.69 -1.92
C ARG A 45 15.03 -16.62 -2.97
N LYS A 46 15.29 -16.93 -4.26
CA LYS A 46 15.09 -15.99 -5.38
C LYS A 46 13.62 -15.58 -5.49
N CYS A 47 12.73 -16.57 -5.60
CA CYS A 47 11.29 -16.32 -5.71
C CYS A 47 10.71 -15.67 -4.46
N ARG A 48 11.19 -16.04 -3.26
CA ARG A 48 10.80 -15.37 -2.02
C ARG A 48 11.16 -13.90 -2.03
N HIS A 49 12.40 -13.57 -2.42
CA HIS A 49 12.83 -12.17 -2.51
C HIS A 49 11.99 -11.37 -3.50
N THR A 50 11.71 -11.92 -4.69
CA THR A 50 10.84 -11.29 -5.68
C THR A 50 9.43 -11.06 -5.15
N ALA A 51 8.80 -12.08 -4.57
CA ALA A 51 7.45 -11.97 -4.00
C ALA A 51 7.39 -10.94 -2.87
N ASP A 52 8.39 -10.91 -1.99
CA ASP A 52 8.43 -9.96 -0.87
C ASP A 52 8.62 -8.51 -1.34
N LEU A 53 9.47 -8.29 -2.34
CA LEU A 53 9.64 -6.97 -2.95
C LEU A 53 8.34 -6.49 -3.59
N LEU A 54 7.67 -7.35 -4.36
CA LEU A 54 6.39 -7.01 -4.99
C LEU A 54 5.28 -6.77 -3.97
N ARG A 55 5.21 -7.53 -2.86
CA ARG A 55 4.26 -7.26 -1.75
C ARG A 55 4.44 -5.86 -1.18
N LYS A 56 5.69 -5.47 -0.89
CA LYS A 56 6.01 -4.11 -0.39
C LYS A 56 5.58 -3.03 -1.39
N LEU A 57 5.81 -3.25 -2.68
CA LEU A 57 5.38 -2.34 -3.74
C LEU A 57 3.87 -2.19 -3.81
N VAL A 58 3.12 -3.29 -3.71
CA VAL A 58 1.65 -3.27 -3.68
C VAL A 58 1.15 -2.48 -2.46
N THR A 59 1.74 -2.69 -1.28
CA THR A 59 1.40 -1.92 -0.08
C THR A 59 1.67 -0.42 -0.25
N ALA A 60 2.84 -0.05 -0.79
CA ALA A 60 3.20 1.35 -1.02
C ALA A 60 2.28 2.02 -2.06
N ALA A 61 1.96 1.32 -3.15
CA ALA A 61 1.03 1.82 -4.17
C ALA A 61 -0.38 2.01 -3.61
N TYR A 62 -0.85 1.10 -2.75
CA TYR A 62 -2.12 1.24 -2.05
C TYR A 62 -2.12 2.47 -1.13
N ALA A 63 -1.06 2.64 -0.32
CA ALA A 63 -0.91 3.79 0.57
C ALA A 63 -0.90 5.13 -0.20
N LEU A 64 -0.16 5.20 -1.31
CA LEU A 64 -0.11 6.38 -2.17
C LEU A 64 -1.49 6.71 -2.76
N ARG A 65 -2.23 5.69 -3.21
CA ARG A 65 -3.58 5.85 -3.75
C ARG A 65 -4.54 6.37 -2.68
N CYS A 66 -4.45 5.87 -1.45
CA CYS A 66 -5.23 6.35 -0.31
C CYS A 66 -4.86 7.80 0.04
N ALA A 67 -3.57 8.12 0.14
CA ALA A 67 -3.09 9.47 0.42
C ALA A 67 -3.58 10.48 -0.63
N ARG A 68 -3.54 10.10 -1.92
CA ARG A 68 -4.09 10.92 -3.00
C ARG A 68 -5.59 11.17 -2.83
N ALA A 69 -6.37 10.15 -2.48
CA ALA A 69 -7.80 10.30 -2.24
C ALA A 69 -8.08 11.25 -1.06
N VAL A 70 -7.35 11.09 0.06
CA VAL A 70 -7.46 11.97 1.22
C VAL A 70 -7.11 13.42 0.85
N PHE A 71 -6.00 13.63 0.15
CA PHE A 71 -5.59 14.96 -0.31
C PHE A 71 -6.68 15.62 -1.17
N LEU A 72 -7.29 14.88 -2.09
CA LEU A 72 -8.38 15.36 -2.92
C LEU A 72 -9.66 15.65 -2.13
N LEU A 73 -9.96 14.88 -1.09
CA LEU A 73 -11.12 15.15 -0.22
C LEU A 73 -10.88 16.33 0.73
N GLN A 74 -9.63 16.52 1.16
CA GLN A 74 -9.23 17.58 2.08
C GLN A 74 -8.92 18.92 1.40
N GLN A 75 -9.20 19.08 0.09
CA GLN A 75 -8.91 20.30 -0.70
C GLN A 75 -8.94 21.57 0.19
N PRO A 76 -7.76 22.15 0.51
CA PRO A 76 -7.65 23.21 1.51
C PRO A 76 -8.25 24.54 1.04
N GLU A 77 -8.73 24.62 -0.21
CA GLU A 77 -9.38 25.79 -0.78
C GLU A 77 -10.68 26.15 -0.05
N LYS A 78 -11.39 25.18 0.54
CA LYS A 78 -12.58 25.49 1.37
C LYS A 78 -12.26 26.02 2.76
N ILE A 79 -11.04 25.83 3.28
CA ILE A 79 -10.65 26.35 4.61
C ILE A 79 -10.04 27.76 4.49
N GLN A 80 -9.34 28.07 3.39
CA GLN A 80 -8.83 29.43 3.16
C GLN A 80 -9.94 30.47 2.96
N ILE A 81 -11.04 30.12 2.29
CA ILE A 81 -12.17 31.06 2.10
C ILE A 81 -12.90 31.35 3.43
N LEU A 82 -12.96 30.38 4.35
CA LEU A 82 -13.56 30.56 5.66
C LEU A 82 -12.66 31.38 6.61
N CYS A 83 -11.34 31.22 6.52
CA CYS A 83 -10.39 32.03 7.29
C CYS A 83 -10.28 33.47 6.76
N GLN A 84 -10.31 33.66 5.43
CA GLN A 84 -10.29 35.00 4.82
C GLN A 84 -11.58 35.78 5.06
N ARG A 85 -12.76 35.15 5.04
CA ARG A 85 -14.02 35.84 5.40
C ARG A 85 -14.11 36.16 6.90
N ALA A 86 -13.55 35.34 7.77
CA ALA A 86 -13.50 35.64 9.20
C ALA A 86 -12.62 36.86 9.52
N CYS A 87 -11.50 37.02 8.81
CA CYS A 87 -10.58 38.14 9.01
C CYS A 87 -11.11 39.46 8.41
N SER A 88 -11.86 39.43 7.31
CA SER A 88 -12.43 40.64 6.70
C SER A 88 -13.68 41.19 7.40
N THR A 89 -14.25 40.45 8.36
CA THR A 89 -15.50 40.86 9.04
C THR A 89 -15.31 41.21 10.52
N THR A 90 -14.08 41.24 11.04
CA THR A 90 -13.81 41.60 12.44
C THR A 90 -12.73 42.67 12.57
N VAL A 91 -12.97 43.83 11.94
CA VAL A 91 -12.64 45.09 12.62
C VAL A 91 -13.69 45.27 13.71
N SER A 92 -13.47 44.65 14.88
CA SER A 92 -13.86 45.15 16.20
C SER A 92 -13.80 44.01 17.23
N ALA A 93 -12.81 44.12 18.11
CA ALA A 93 -12.74 43.60 19.47
C ALA A 93 -13.08 42.12 19.72
N ASN A 94 -12.05 41.28 19.82
CA ASN A 94 -11.73 40.53 21.04
C ASN A 94 -10.39 39.77 20.91
N PRO A 95 -9.52 39.75 21.93
CA PRO A 95 -8.27 39.00 21.89
C PRO A 95 -8.48 37.50 22.11
N CYS A 96 -7.74 36.68 21.36
CA CYS A 96 -7.72 35.22 21.45
C CYS A 96 -7.44 34.70 22.87
N PRO A 97 -8.02 33.55 23.28
CA PRO A 97 -7.68 32.91 24.54
C PRO A 97 -6.28 32.28 24.43
N GLN A 98 -5.37 32.72 25.29
CA GLN A 98 -4.04 32.15 25.43
C GLN A 98 -4.15 30.76 26.08
N VAL A 99 -3.70 29.72 25.37
CA VAL A 99 -3.52 28.37 25.93
C VAL A 99 -2.27 28.38 26.81
N SER A 100 -2.44 28.28 28.12
CA SER A 100 -1.35 28.16 29.08
C SER A 100 -0.76 26.74 29.07
N ALA A 101 0.55 26.64 28.87
CA ALA A 101 1.30 25.38 28.97
C ALA A 101 1.42 24.92 30.44
N PRO A 102 1.51 23.60 30.71
CA PRO A 102 1.63 23.08 32.07
C PRO A 102 3.05 23.31 32.62
N SER A 103 3.15 23.84 33.84
CA SER A 103 4.40 23.98 34.58
C SER A 103 4.72 22.68 35.32
N SER A 104 5.91 22.14 35.09
CA SER A 104 6.49 21.03 35.85
C SER A 104 7.22 21.57 37.08
N ALA A 105 6.88 21.07 38.27
CA ALA A 105 7.77 20.92 39.42
C ALA A 105 7.17 19.87 40.38
#